data_AF-A0A1A0HHW5-F1
#
_entry.id   AF-A0A1A0HHW5-F1
#
_cell.length_a   1.000
_cell.length_b   1.000
_cell.length_c   1.000
_cell.angle_alpha   90.00
_cell.angle_beta   90.00
_cell.angle_gamma   90.00
#
_symmetry.space_group_name_H-M   'P 1'
#
loop_
_entity.id
_entity.type
_entity.pdbx_description
1 polymer ?
#
loop_
_entity_poly.entity_id
_entity_poly.type
_entity_poly.pdbx_seq_one_letter_code
_entity_poly.pdbx_strand_id
1 'polypeptide(L)'
;MNEEPQAFTLEALQPFPLEKSLQSLPQQFRDEFASLYELVKGYVRNLKLYQDLEKQLRDAVNDTISTINSIIRLLEEYESHAAIISEKAERLDRLYKDFLTLETLQYQLLSSNFDQTFLKAKFRNLVASSDMKSGEIIGSYKENGGDMTQFLLDFKNSRKLYHARREKLHRWDEERVSGFL
;
A
#
# COMPACT_ATOMS: atom_id res chain seq x y z
N MET A 1 27.79 27.91 -6.66
CA MET A 1 27.88 28.60 -7.97
C MET A 1 29.27 28.31 -8.49
N ASN A 2 29.41 27.29 -9.33
CA ASN A 2 30.71 26.90 -9.86
C ASN A 2 30.93 27.73 -11.12
N GLU A 3 31.91 28.65 -11.05
CA GLU A 3 32.38 29.37 -12.23
C GLU A 3 32.88 28.35 -13.24
N GLU A 4 32.38 28.42 -14.47
CA GLU A 4 32.91 27.61 -15.56
C GLU A 4 34.41 27.88 -15.69
N PRO A 5 35.25 26.84 -15.83
CA PRO A 5 36.68 27.05 -15.98
C PRO A 5 36.94 27.85 -17.26
N GLN A 6 37.43 29.08 -17.11
CA GLN A 6 37.73 29.98 -18.23
C GLN A 6 38.75 29.33 -19.17
N ALA A 7 38.50 29.45 -20.49
CA ALA A 7 39.42 28.98 -21.52
C ALA A 7 40.74 29.78 -21.48
N PHE A 8 41.87 29.08 -21.57
CA PHE A 8 43.19 29.67 -21.43
C PHE A 8 43.57 30.59 -22.59
N THR A 9 44.12 31.76 -22.24
CA THR A 9 45.03 32.52 -23.09
C THR A 9 46.43 32.55 -22.45
N LEU A 10 47.49 32.61 -23.26
CA LEU A 10 48.89 32.72 -22.80
C LEU A 10 49.13 33.92 -21.87
N GLU A 11 48.30 34.96 -21.99
CA GLU A 11 48.35 36.18 -21.20
C GLU A 11 47.91 35.96 -19.75
N ALA A 12 46.95 35.04 -19.53
CA ALA A 12 46.44 34.71 -18.21
C ALA A 12 47.47 33.94 -17.35
N LEU A 13 48.43 33.25 -17.97
CA LEU A 13 49.47 32.49 -17.27
C LEU A 13 50.61 33.37 -16.73
N GLN A 14 50.69 34.63 -17.15
CA GLN A 14 51.78 35.56 -16.82
C GLN A 14 53.18 34.89 -16.80
N PRO A 15 53.61 34.27 -17.92
CA PRO A 15 54.86 33.52 -17.96
C PRO A 15 56.12 34.40 -17.85
N PHE A 16 55.96 35.71 -17.84
CA PHE A 16 57.04 36.69 -17.73
C PHE A 16 56.75 37.68 -16.59
N PRO A 17 57.79 38.16 -15.88
CA PRO A 17 59.22 37.90 -16.12
C PRO A 17 59.65 36.48 -15.67
N LEU A 18 60.59 35.90 -16.43
CA LEU A 18 61.16 34.58 -16.10
C LEU A 18 61.73 34.56 -14.68
N GLU A 19 61.73 33.40 -14.02
CA GLU A 19 62.36 33.27 -12.71
C GLU A 19 63.83 33.69 -12.74
N LYS A 20 64.32 34.26 -11.63
CA LYS A 20 65.70 34.76 -11.52
C LYS A 20 66.75 33.69 -11.84
N SER A 21 66.43 32.43 -11.55
CA SER A 21 67.22 31.23 -11.86
C SER A 21 67.39 30.99 -13.37
N LEU A 22 66.37 31.30 -14.18
CA LEU A 22 66.40 31.17 -15.63
C LEU A 22 67.00 32.41 -16.31
N GLN A 23 66.86 33.58 -15.67
CA GLN A 23 67.47 34.83 -16.16
C GLN A 23 69.00 34.87 -15.98
N SER A 24 69.52 34.21 -14.94
CA SER A 24 70.96 34.17 -14.65
C SER A 24 71.75 33.17 -15.52
N LEU A 25 71.07 32.34 -16.30
CA LEU A 25 71.71 31.36 -17.18
C LEU A 25 72.46 32.04 -18.34
N PRO A 26 73.63 31.51 -18.76
CA PRO A 26 74.27 31.90 -20.01
C PRO A 26 73.32 31.72 -21.20
N GLN A 27 73.48 32.56 -22.23
CA GLN A 27 72.61 32.60 -23.42
C GLN A 27 72.39 31.21 -24.04
N GLN A 28 73.47 30.42 -24.16
CA GLN A 28 73.45 29.07 -24.73
C GLN A 28 72.47 28.13 -24.03
N PHE A 29 72.38 28.19 -22.70
CA PHE A 29 71.47 27.35 -21.92
C PHE A 29 70.03 27.89 -21.93
N ARG A 30 69.83 29.19 -22.17
CA ARG A 30 68.49 29.76 -22.40
C ARG A 30 67.93 29.33 -23.75
N ASP A 31 68.77 29.30 -24.78
CA ASP A 31 68.39 28.83 -26.11
C ASP A 31 68.10 27.32 -26.11
N GLU A 32 68.88 26.53 -25.35
CA GLU A 32 68.63 25.11 -25.13
C GLU A 32 67.32 24.87 -24.33
N PHE A 33 67.09 25.65 -23.27
CA PHE A 33 65.83 25.61 -22.51
C PHE A 33 64.61 25.93 -23.37
N ALA A 34 64.70 26.95 -24.23
CA ALA A 34 63.60 27.36 -25.12
C ALA A 34 63.34 26.37 -26.26
N SER A 35 64.37 25.62 -26.69
CA SER A 35 64.24 24.62 -27.76
C SER A 35 63.74 23.26 -27.28
N LEU A 36 63.88 22.96 -25.98
CA LEU A 36 63.40 21.71 -25.39
C LEU A 36 61.97 21.84 -24.86
N TYR A 37 61.02 21.27 -25.61
CA TYR A 37 59.60 21.27 -25.28
C TYR A 37 59.28 20.81 -23.84
N GLU A 38 59.89 19.73 -23.36
CA GLU A 38 59.60 19.19 -22.01
C GLU A 38 60.06 20.14 -20.90
N LEU A 39 61.11 20.94 -21.11
CA LEU A 39 61.57 21.93 -20.13
C LEU A 39 60.60 23.11 -20.05
N VAL A 40 60.16 23.62 -21.21
CA VAL A 40 59.15 24.68 -21.29
C VAL A 40 57.82 24.23 -20.66
N LYS A 41 57.39 23.00 -20.97
CA LYS A 41 56.18 22.40 -20.39
C LYS A 41 56.29 22.22 -18.87
N GLY A 42 57.44 21.77 -18.38
CA GLY A 42 57.71 21.65 -16.95
C GLY A 42 57.66 23.01 -16.25
N TYR A 43 58.23 24.04 -16.87
CA TYR A 43 58.17 25.41 -16.37
C TYR A 43 56.74 25.95 -16.31
N VAL A 44 55.97 25.80 -17.38
CA VAL A 44 54.55 26.23 -17.41
C VAL A 44 53.73 25.52 -16.33
N ARG A 45 53.99 24.23 -16.07
CA ARG A 45 53.34 23.47 -14.99
C ARG A 45 53.74 23.91 -13.58
N ASN A 46 54.91 24.51 -13.43
CA ASN A 46 55.38 25.06 -12.16
C ASN A 46 54.87 26.50 -11.91
N LEU A 47 54.28 27.16 -12.90
CA LEU A 47 53.66 28.45 -12.69
C LEU A 47 52.52 28.33 -11.68
N LYS A 48 52.53 29.20 -10.67
CA LYS A 48 51.54 29.19 -9.58
C LYS A 48 50.10 29.23 -10.09
N LEU A 49 49.83 30.03 -11.11
CA LEU A 49 48.50 30.14 -11.73
C LEU A 49 48.04 28.85 -12.39
N TYR A 50 48.97 28.08 -13.00
CA TYR A 50 48.66 26.77 -13.55
C TYR A 50 48.31 25.77 -12.44
N GLN A 51 49.08 25.77 -11.36
CA GLN A 51 48.84 24.89 -10.21
C GLN A 51 47.54 25.21 -9.47
N ASP A 52 47.25 26.50 -9.27
CA ASP A 52 46.01 26.96 -8.65
C ASP A 52 44.79 26.54 -9.49
N LEU A 53 44.88 26.63 -10.82
CA LEU A 53 43.81 26.20 -11.72
C LEU A 53 43.69 24.67 -11.79
N GLU A 54 44.79 23.93 -11.82
CA GLU A 54 44.76 22.46 -11.73
C GLU A 54 44.05 22.02 -10.43
N LYS A 55 44.31 22.71 -9.33
CA LYS A 55 43.63 22.47 -8.05
C LYS A 55 42.14 22.78 -8.15
N GLN A 56 41.76 23.94 -8.70
CA GLN A 56 40.35 24.30 -8.91
C GLN A 56 39.60 23.27 -9.76
N LEU A 57 40.21 22.79 -10.85
CA LEU A 57 39.63 21.74 -11.68
C LEU A 57 39.45 20.43 -10.91
N ARG A 58 40.47 20.02 -10.13
CA ARG A 58 40.37 18.83 -9.27
C ARG A 58 39.24 18.98 -8.24
N ASP A 59 39.13 20.15 -7.62
CA ASP A 59 38.08 20.44 -6.64
C ASP A 59 36.69 20.40 -7.30
N ALA A 60 36.52 21.01 -8.47
CA ALA A 60 35.27 20.97 -9.23
C ALA A 60 34.87 19.53 -9.66
N VAL A 61 35.86 18.71 -10.06
CA VAL A 61 35.64 17.29 -10.35
C VAL A 61 35.23 16.54 -9.10
N ASN A 62 35.88 16.79 -7.95
CA ASN A 62 35.51 16.16 -6.67
C ASN A 62 34.09 16.53 -6.23
N ASP A 63 33.67 17.79 -6.40
CA ASP A 63 32.31 18.24 -6.13
C ASP A 63 31.29 17.55 -7.03
N THR A 64 31.64 17.37 -8.30
CA THR A 64 30.81 16.65 -9.27
C THR A 64 30.67 15.18 -8.87
N ILE A 65 31.76 14.52 -8.47
CA ILE A 65 31.75 13.14 -7.96
C ILE A 65 30.87 13.03 -6.71
N SER A 66 30.99 13.97 -5.77
CA SER A 66 30.16 14.03 -4.56
C SER A 66 28.66 14.14 -4.91
N THR A 67 28.34 14.99 -5.87
CA THR A 67 26.97 15.18 -6.37
C THR A 67 26.43 13.92 -7.06
N ILE A 68 27.24 13.23 -7.87
CA ILE A 68 26.85 11.96 -8.49
C ILE A 68 26.59 10.90 -7.41
N ASN A 69 27.45 10.81 -6.40
CA ASN A 69 27.27 9.85 -5.30
C ASN A 69 26.00 10.12 -4.49
N SER A 70 25.62 11.39 -4.28
CA SER A 70 24.36 11.71 -3.60
C SER A 70 23.14 11.35 -4.44
N ILE A 71 23.20 11.57 -5.76
CA ILE A 71 22.16 11.14 -6.70
C ILE A 71 22.01 9.61 -6.68
N ILE A 72 23.10 8.86 -6.69
CA ILE A 72 23.08 7.40 -6.61
C ILE A 72 22.34 6.93 -5.35
N ARG A 73 22.68 7.50 -4.19
CA ARG A 73 21.99 7.17 -2.92
C ARG A 73 20.50 7.48 -2.96
N LEU A 74 20.11 8.62 -3.53
CA LEU A 74 18.70 8.97 -3.69
C LEU A 74 17.96 7.98 -4.58
N LEU A 75 18.60 7.47 -5.65
CA LEU A 75 18.00 6.45 -6.51
C LEU A 75 17.82 5.12 -5.77
N GLU A 76 18.81 4.70 -4.98
CA GLU A 76 18.72 3.50 -4.14
C GLU A 76 17.58 3.61 -3.10
N GLU A 77 17.44 4.77 -2.47
CA GLU A 77 16.34 5.05 -1.54
C GLU A 77 14.97 5.01 -2.25
N TYR A 78 14.88 5.60 -3.45
CA TYR A 78 13.66 5.56 -4.26
C TYR A 78 13.25 4.14 -4.65
N GLU A 79 14.21 3.32 -5.06
CA GLU A 79 13.95 1.92 -5.43
C GLU A 79 13.46 1.11 -4.22
N SER A 80 14.09 1.30 -3.06
CA SER A 80 13.67 0.70 -1.80
C SER A 80 12.25 1.13 -1.42
N HIS A 81 11.94 2.43 -1.50
CA HIS A 81 10.60 2.94 -1.21
C HIS A 81 9.55 2.42 -2.21
N ALA A 82 9.89 2.32 -3.50
CA ALA A 82 9.00 1.76 -4.51
C ALA A 82 8.65 0.30 -4.21
N ALA A 83 9.64 -0.50 -3.80
CA ALA A 83 9.42 -1.90 -3.40
C ALA A 83 8.48 -2.01 -2.19
N ILE A 84 8.69 -1.16 -1.17
CA ILE A 84 7.80 -1.10 0.00
C ILE A 84 6.37 -0.71 -0.40
N ILE A 85 6.21 0.31 -1.25
CA ILE A 85 4.89 0.76 -1.71
C ILE A 85 4.19 -0.36 -2.47
N SER A 86 4.90 -1.08 -3.34
CA SER A 86 4.35 -2.24 -4.08
C SER A 86 3.86 -3.33 -3.12
N GLU A 87 4.66 -3.69 -2.11
CA GLU A 87 4.27 -4.67 -1.09
C GLU A 87 3.01 -4.23 -0.32
N LYS A 88 2.92 -2.95 0.07
CA LYS A 88 1.75 -2.40 0.76
C LYS A 88 0.51 -2.40 -0.13
N ALA A 89 0.65 -2.08 -1.42
CA ALA A 89 -0.45 -2.10 -2.38
C ALA A 89 -1.00 -3.52 -2.57
N GLU A 90 -0.13 -4.52 -2.71
CA GLU A 90 -0.56 -5.92 -2.78
C GLU A 90 -1.27 -6.38 -1.51
N ARG A 91 -0.77 -5.98 -0.34
CA ARG A 91 -1.43 -6.29 0.93
C ARG A 91 -2.83 -5.67 1.01
N LEU A 92 -2.98 -4.44 0.52
CA LEU A 92 -4.26 -3.73 0.51
C LEU A 92 -5.27 -4.41 -0.43
N ASP A 93 -4.82 -4.87 -1.61
CA ASP A 93 -5.66 -5.64 -2.54
C ASP A 93 -6.16 -6.97 -1.92
N ARG A 94 -5.28 -7.68 -1.20
CA ARG A 94 -5.68 -8.91 -0.46
C ARG A 94 -6.74 -8.60 0.60
N LEU A 95 -6.50 -7.58 1.43
CA LEU A 95 -7.46 -7.17 2.47
C LEU A 95 -8.80 -6.72 1.87
N TYR A 96 -8.77 -6.05 0.71
CA TYR A 96 -9.99 -5.63 0.02
C TYR A 96 -10.81 -6.82 -0.48
N LYS A 97 -10.16 -7.85 -1.02
CA LYS A 97 -10.83 -9.12 -1.41
C LYS A 97 -11.44 -9.83 -0.21
N ASP A 98 -10.73 -9.86 0.91
CA ASP A 98 -11.25 -10.43 2.17
C ASP A 98 -12.46 -9.64 2.66
N PHE A 99 -12.40 -8.31 2.60
CA PHE A 99 -13.51 -7.42 2.96
C PHE A 99 -14.74 -7.71 2.09
N LEU A 100 -14.60 -7.76 0.76
CA LEU A 100 -15.71 -8.08 -0.16
C LEU A 100 -16.31 -9.46 0.12
N THR A 101 -15.47 -10.43 0.48
CA THR A 101 -15.93 -11.78 0.84
C THR A 101 -16.77 -11.74 2.11
N LEU A 102 -16.30 -11.04 3.15
CA LEU A 102 -17.02 -10.87 4.41
C LEU A 102 -18.32 -10.11 4.22
N GLU A 103 -18.31 -9.04 3.42
CA GLU A 103 -19.48 -8.27 3.07
C GLU A 103 -20.52 -9.14 2.33
N THR A 104 -20.07 -9.94 1.37
CA THR A 104 -20.93 -10.89 0.65
C THR A 104 -21.55 -11.90 1.60
N LEU A 105 -20.75 -12.49 2.52
CA LEU A 105 -21.23 -13.41 3.54
C LEU A 105 -22.25 -12.74 4.47
N GLN A 106 -22.00 -11.50 4.88
CA GLN A 106 -22.94 -10.74 5.70
C GLN A 106 -24.28 -10.55 4.98
N TYR A 107 -24.28 -10.13 3.72
CA TYR A 107 -25.51 -9.99 2.95
C TYR A 107 -26.22 -11.31 2.74
N GLN A 108 -25.49 -12.41 2.48
CA GLN A 108 -26.08 -13.74 2.38
C GLN A 108 -26.73 -14.17 3.70
N LEU A 109 -26.09 -13.93 4.85
CA LEU A 109 -26.65 -14.25 6.16
C LEU A 109 -27.89 -13.41 6.48
N LEU A 110 -27.88 -12.12 6.13
CA LEU A 110 -29.02 -11.22 6.28
C LEU A 110 -30.18 -11.68 5.39
N SER A 111 -29.92 -11.93 4.11
CA SER A 111 -30.95 -12.38 3.17
C SER A 111 -31.51 -13.75 3.51
N SER A 112 -30.69 -14.69 4.01
CA SER A 112 -31.15 -16.05 4.32
C SER A 112 -31.83 -16.17 5.67
N ASN A 113 -31.49 -15.34 6.66
CA ASN A 113 -32.01 -15.50 8.03
C ASN A 113 -32.92 -14.37 8.49
N PHE A 114 -32.75 -13.17 7.95
CA PHE A 114 -33.39 -11.95 8.45
C PHE A 114 -34.28 -11.26 7.42
N ASP A 115 -34.35 -11.78 6.19
CA ASP A 115 -35.35 -11.34 5.22
C ASP A 115 -36.76 -11.62 5.77
N GLN A 116 -37.60 -10.59 5.73
CA GLN A 116 -38.97 -10.64 6.23
C GLN A 116 -39.79 -11.70 5.47
N THR A 117 -39.54 -11.88 4.18
CA THR A 117 -40.24 -12.89 3.36
C THR A 117 -39.85 -14.30 3.81
N PHE A 118 -38.56 -14.55 3.96
CA PHE A 118 -38.06 -15.83 4.48
C PHE A 118 -38.55 -16.13 5.90
N LEU A 119 -38.44 -15.16 6.83
CA LEU A 119 -38.90 -15.33 8.21
C LEU A 119 -40.40 -15.63 8.27
N LYS A 120 -41.20 -14.95 7.44
CA LYS A 120 -42.64 -15.17 7.33
C LYS A 120 -42.96 -16.55 6.77
N ALA A 121 -42.21 -17.02 5.76
CA ALA A 121 -42.34 -18.38 5.24
C ALA A 121 -41.99 -19.44 6.30
N LYS A 122 -40.89 -19.26 7.04
CA LYS A 122 -40.50 -20.13 8.16
C LYS A 122 -41.58 -20.15 9.25
N PHE A 123 -42.17 -19.00 9.56
CA PHE A 123 -43.24 -18.90 10.55
C PHE A 123 -44.54 -19.56 10.08
N ARG A 124 -44.90 -19.45 8.78
CA ARG A 124 -46.00 -20.20 8.17
C ARG A 124 -45.80 -21.72 8.31
N ASN A 125 -44.60 -22.21 8.04
CA ASN A 125 -44.27 -23.63 8.23
C ASN A 125 -44.41 -24.05 9.70
N LEU A 126 -43.98 -23.23 10.65
CA LEU A 126 -44.17 -23.49 12.08
C LEU A 126 -45.65 -23.55 12.50
N VAL A 127 -46.51 -22.72 11.91
CA VAL A 127 -47.97 -22.79 12.12
C VAL A 127 -48.53 -24.10 11.57
N ALA A 128 -48.13 -24.49 10.35
CA ALA A 128 -48.56 -25.75 9.74
C ALA A 128 -48.11 -26.97 10.56
N SER A 129 -46.85 -27.00 11.02
CA SER A 129 -46.35 -28.07 11.89
C SER A 129 -47.09 -28.14 13.23
N SER A 130 -47.49 -27.00 13.80
CA SER A 130 -48.33 -26.98 15.02
C SER A 130 -49.74 -27.56 14.78
N ASP A 131 -50.29 -27.36 13.59
CA ASP A 131 -51.58 -27.94 13.22
C ASP A 131 -51.47 -29.46 13.03
N MET A 132 -50.43 -29.90 12.29
CA MET A 132 -50.11 -31.32 12.12
C MET A 132 -49.92 -32.02 13.46
N LYS A 133 -49.15 -31.44 14.39
CA LYS A 133 -48.94 -31.99 15.73
C LYS A 133 -50.25 -32.16 16.51
N SER A 134 -51.21 -31.26 16.32
CA SER A 134 -52.53 -31.38 16.94
C SER A 134 -53.32 -32.55 16.34
N GLY A 135 -53.18 -32.78 15.03
CA GLY A 135 -53.71 -33.96 14.34
C GLY A 135 -53.06 -35.27 14.77
N GLU A 136 -51.74 -35.28 14.96
CA GLU A 136 -50.97 -36.43 15.47
C GLU A 136 -51.40 -36.81 16.90
N ILE A 137 -51.67 -35.83 17.76
CA ILE A 137 -52.20 -36.09 19.12
C ILE A 137 -53.56 -36.80 19.05
N ILE A 138 -54.45 -36.38 18.13
CA ILE A 138 -55.75 -37.05 17.91
C ILE A 138 -55.54 -38.45 17.33
N GLY A 139 -54.66 -38.60 16.33
CA GLY A 139 -54.37 -39.89 15.70
C GLY A 139 -53.82 -40.90 16.70
N SER A 140 -52.82 -40.49 17.49
CA SER A 140 -52.20 -41.32 18.51
C SER A 140 -53.19 -41.77 19.58
N TYR A 141 -54.08 -40.89 20.04
CA TYR A 141 -55.13 -41.26 21.00
C TYR A 141 -56.15 -42.23 20.39
N LYS A 142 -56.54 -42.04 19.12
CA LYS A 142 -57.47 -42.95 18.42
C LYS A 142 -56.89 -44.34 18.19
N GLU A 143 -55.60 -44.44 17.89
CA GLU A 143 -54.92 -45.70 17.57
C GLU A 143 -54.51 -46.48 18.83
N ASN A 144 -53.94 -45.78 19.82
CA ASN A 144 -53.30 -46.42 20.97
C ASN A 144 -54.16 -46.36 22.24
N GLY A 145 -55.23 -45.55 22.26
CA GLY A 145 -55.93 -45.21 23.49
C GLY A 145 -55.03 -44.47 24.49
N GLY A 146 -55.50 -44.28 25.72
CA GLY A 146 -54.72 -43.67 26.79
C GLY A 146 -55.57 -42.93 27.82
N ASP A 147 -54.90 -42.24 28.75
CA ASP A 147 -55.58 -41.36 29.71
C ASP A 147 -56.21 -40.17 28.98
N MET A 148 -57.54 -40.09 29.04
CA MET A 148 -58.33 -39.01 28.45
C MET A 148 -57.94 -37.65 29.01
N THR A 149 -57.58 -37.58 30.29
CA THR A 149 -57.23 -36.33 30.96
C THR A 149 -55.94 -35.76 30.38
N GLN A 150 -54.91 -36.61 30.26
CA GLN A 150 -53.64 -36.25 29.63
C GLN A 150 -53.81 -35.87 28.16
N PHE A 151 -54.60 -36.64 27.39
CA PHE A 151 -54.91 -36.30 26.00
C PHE A 151 -55.55 -34.92 25.86
N LEU A 152 -56.57 -34.61 26.67
CA LEU A 152 -57.26 -33.33 26.64
C LEU A 152 -56.32 -32.16 26.97
N LEU A 153 -55.41 -32.35 27.94
CA LEU A 153 -54.40 -31.35 28.29
C LEU A 153 -53.41 -31.11 27.15
N ASP A 154 -52.87 -32.17 26.55
CA ASP A 154 -51.89 -32.07 25.47
C ASP A 154 -52.52 -31.47 24.20
N PHE A 155 -53.73 -31.88 23.87
CA PHE A 155 -54.48 -31.32 22.76
C PHE A 155 -54.81 -29.84 22.97
N LYS A 156 -55.31 -29.46 24.16
CA LYS A 156 -55.60 -28.07 24.52
C LYS A 156 -54.34 -27.20 24.42
N ASN A 157 -53.22 -27.68 24.95
CA ASN A 157 -51.94 -26.96 24.90
C ASN A 157 -51.44 -26.80 23.46
N SER A 158 -51.53 -27.85 22.64
CA SER A 158 -51.17 -27.81 21.22
C SER A 158 -52.02 -26.81 20.43
N ARG A 159 -53.35 -26.84 20.62
CA ARG A 159 -54.28 -25.91 19.96
C ARG A 159 -54.08 -24.47 20.42
N LYS A 160 -53.84 -24.24 21.70
CA LYS A 160 -53.51 -22.90 22.23
C LYS A 160 -52.26 -22.34 21.54
N LEU A 161 -51.22 -23.16 21.40
CA LEU A 161 -49.98 -22.76 20.70
C LEU A 161 -50.22 -22.48 19.21
N TYR A 162 -50.96 -23.35 18.52
CA TYR A 162 -51.34 -23.14 17.11
C TYR A 162 -52.09 -21.81 16.92
N HIS A 163 -53.14 -21.56 17.70
CA HIS A 163 -53.95 -20.34 17.56
C HIS A 163 -53.16 -19.08 17.90
N ALA A 164 -52.28 -19.12 18.91
CA ALA A 164 -51.40 -18.00 19.23
C ALA A 164 -50.43 -17.68 18.08
N ARG A 165 -49.85 -18.72 17.45
CA ARG A 165 -48.97 -18.54 16.28
C ARG A 165 -49.74 -18.05 15.05
N ARG A 166 -50.93 -18.59 14.79
CA ARG A 166 -51.78 -18.18 13.67
C ARG A 166 -52.22 -16.72 13.80
N GLU A 167 -52.62 -16.30 14.99
CA GLU A 167 -52.95 -14.90 15.28
C GLU A 167 -51.73 -13.99 15.04
N LYS A 168 -50.55 -14.38 15.52
CA LYS A 168 -49.31 -13.63 15.27
C LYS A 168 -48.99 -13.52 13.78
N LEU A 169 -49.23 -14.58 12.99
CA LEU A 169 -49.05 -14.57 11.55
C LEU A 169 -50.02 -13.61 10.86
N HIS A 170 -51.31 -13.65 11.22
CA HIS A 170 -52.33 -12.74 10.66
C HIS A 170 -51.99 -11.28 10.94
N ARG A 171 -51.57 -10.94 12.16
CA ARG A 171 -51.12 -9.58 12.49
C ARG A 171 -49.89 -9.14 11.71
N TRP A 172 -49.03 -10.07 11.34
CA TRP A 172 -47.87 -9.83 10.49
C TRP A 172 -48.25 -9.68 9.01
N ASP A 173 -49.27 -10.39 8.53
CA ASP A 173 -49.85 -10.16 7.20
C ASP A 173 -50.49 -8.78 7.08
N GLU A 174 -51.06 -8.25 8.17
CA GLU A 174 -51.69 -6.93 8.23
C GLU A 174 -50.70 -5.77 8.47
N GLU A 175 -49.39 -6.04 8.53
CA GLU A 175 -48.32 -5.07 8.88
C GLU A 175 -48.52 -4.35 10.24
N ARG A 176 -49.46 -4.81 11.07
CA ARG A 176 -49.76 -4.23 12.39
C ARG A 176 -48.67 -4.48 13.43
N VAL A 177 -47.69 -5.33 13.11
CA VAL A 177 -46.52 -5.61 13.92
C VAL A 177 -45.29 -5.39 13.04
N SER A 178 -44.61 -4.26 13.24
CA SER A 178 -43.34 -3.96 12.60
C SER A 178 -42.23 -4.78 13.28
N GLY A 179 -41.94 -5.95 12.73
CA GLY A 179 -40.75 -6.73 13.10
C GLY A 179 -41.03 -7.92 14.03
N PHE A 180 -40.21 -8.95 13.86
CA PHE A 180 -40.11 -10.10 14.75
C PHE A 180 -38.95 -9.85 15.72
N LEU A 181 -39.09 -8.84 16.58
CA LEU A 181 -38.24 -8.60 17.74
C LEU A 181 -39.15 -8.51 18.96
#